data_AF-A0AAD5QVV5-F1
#
_entry.id   AF-A0AAD5QVV5-F1
#
_cell.length_a   1.000
_cell.length_b   1.000
_cell.length_c   1.000
_cell.angle_alpha   90.00
_cell.angle_beta   90.00
_cell.angle_gamma   90.00
#
_symmetry.space_group_name_H-M   'P 1'
#
loop_
_entity.id
_entity.type
_entity.pdbx_description
1 polymer ?
#
loop_
_entity_poly.entity_id
_entity_poly.type
_entity_poly.pdbx_seq_one_letter_code
_entity_poly.pdbx_strand_id
1 'polypeptide(L)' 'MTKNGRTLYCKADVMIPFTFTFAEMCYPGSRVRVRAEYAEKRYVDKSVERCANDQVKDGEYHT' A
#
# COMPACT_ATOMS: atom_id res chain seq x y z
N MET A 1 9.87 -9.08 -17.40
CA MET A 1 9.60 -7.69 -17.01
C MET A 1 10.11 -7.48 -15.60
N THR A 2 11.35 -7.01 -15.47
CA THR A 2 11.90 -6.54 -14.19
C THR A 2 11.17 -5.24 -13.85
N LYS A 3 10.25 -5.30 -12.87
CA LYS A 3 9.71 -4.08 -12.25
C LYS A 3 10.91 -3.37 -11.62
N ASN A 4 11.33 -2.22 -12.15
CA ASN A 4 12.32 -1.34 -11.52
C ASN A 4 11.70 -0.69 -10.28
N GLY A 5 11.26 -1.50 -9.32
CA GLY A 5 10.73 -1.05 -8.04
C GLY A 5 11.88 -0.53 -7.20
N ARG A 6 11.70 0.66 -6.62
CA ARG A 6 12.59 1.14 -5.57
C ARG A 6 12.14 0.55 -4.25
N THR A 7 13.06 -0.07 -3.51
CA THR A 7 12.78 -0.59 -2.17
C THR A 7 12.84 0.54 -1.14
N LEU A 8 11.77 0.69 -0.35
CA LEU A 8 11.73 1.58 0.81
C LEU A 8 11.94 0.75 2.08
N TYR A 9 12.81 1.22 2.98
CA TYR A 9 13.02 0.64 4.30
C TYR A 9 12.44 1.56 5.37
N CYS A 10 11.59 1.04 6.24
CA CYS A 10 11.01 1.79 7.36
C CYS A 10 10.74 0.87 8.56
N LYS A 11 10.57 1.47 9.75
CA LYS A 11 10.02 0.78 10.91
C LYS A 11 8.50 0.78 10.84
N ALA A 12 7.86 -0.17 11.53
CA ALA A 12 6.42 -0.15 11.74
C ALA A 12 5.98 1.18 12.40
N ASP A 13 4.76 1.62 12.08
CA ASP A 13 4.09 2.81 12.66
C ASP A 13 4.80 4.17 12.43
N VAL A 14 5.79 4.23 11.54
CA VAL A 14 6.42 5.48 11.13
C VAL A 14 5.65 6.10 9.96
N MET A 15 5.31 7.38 10.07
CA MET A 15 4.73 8.14 8.96
C MET A 15 5.75 8.31 7.83
N ILE A 16 5.40 7.85 6.63
CA ILE A 16 6.22 7.99 5.44
C ILE A 16 5.59 9.04 4.50
N PRO A 17 6.29 10.13 4.18
CA PRO A 17 5.80 11.11 3.23
C PRO A 17 5.92 10.57 1.79
N PHE A 18 4.79 10.53 1.08
CA PHE A 18 4.76 10.27 -0.36
C PHE A 18 4.35 11.54 -1.10
N THR A 19 5.10 11.88 -2.15
CA THR A 19 4.74 12.96 -3.07
C THR A 19 4.13 12.35 -4.33
N PHE A 20 2.89 12.73 -4.63
CA PHE A 20 2.23 12.37 -5.88
C PHE A 20 2.13 13.60 -6.76
N THR A 21 2.51 13.47 -8.02
CA THR A 21 2.31 14.50 -9.03
C THR A 21 1.36 13.99 -10.09
N PHE A 22 0.36 14.80 -10.41
CA PHE A 22 -0.48 14.55 -11.57
C PHE A 22 0.29 14.91 -12.85
N ALA A 23 -0.04 14.24 -13.95
CA ALA A 23 0.45 14.65 -15.26
C ALA A 23 -0.16 16.01 -15.62
N GLU A 24 0.49 16.76 -16.52
CA GLU A 24 0.01 18.09 -16.98
C GLU A 24 -1.43 18.06 -17.49
N MET A 25 -1.86 16.91 -18.04
CA MET A 25 -3.24 16.65 -18.43
C MET A 25 -3.82 15.52 -17.59
N CYS A 26 -4.49 15.86 -16.49
CA CYS A 26 -5.36 14.94 -15.77
C CYS A 26 -6.82 15.35 -15.93
N TYR A 27 -7.69 14.36 -16.20
CA TYR A 27 -9.11 14.60 -16.31
C TYR A 27 -9.70 15.12 -14.99
N PRO A 28 -10.70 16.01 -15.04
CA PRO A 28 -11.47 16.38 -13.87
C PRO A 28 -11.97 15.12 -13.14
N GLY A 29 -11.76 15.06 -11.83
CA GLY A 29 -12.15 13.92 -11.00
C GLY A 29 -11.12 12.77 -10.93
N SER A 30 -9.94 12.92 -11.52
CA SER A 30 -8.83 11.97 -11.33
C SER A 30 -8.48 11.83 -9.85
N ARG A 31 -8.15 10.59 -9.42
CA ARG A 31 -7.79 10.27 -8.03
C ARG A 31 -6.54 9.40 -7.99
N VAL A 32 -5.76 9.55 -6.92
CA VAL A 32 -4.65 8.65 -6.61
C VAL A 32 -5.19 7.50 -5.75
N ARG A 33 -4.87 6.26 -6.13
CA ARG A 33 -5.14 5.05 -5.35
C ARG A 33 -3.82 4.36 -5.03
N VAL A 34 -3.59 4.08 -3.75
CA VAL A 34 -2.44 3.31 -3.27
C VAL A 34 -2.92 1.92 -2.86
N ARG A 35 -2.21 0.86 -3.26
CA ARG A 35 -2.51 -0.53 -2.92
C ARG A 35 -1.21 -1.28 -2.63
N ALA A 36 -1.19 -2.05 -1.54
CA ALA A 36 -0.11 -2.97 -1.24
C ALA A 36 -0.33 -4.31 -1.96
N GLU A 37 0.75 -4.88 -2.50
CA GLU A 37 0.74 -6.16 -3.21
C GLU A 37 2.00 -6.96 -2.86
N TYR A 38 1.88 -8.28 -2.84
CA TYR A 38 3.05 -9.15 -2.71
C TYR A 38 3.92 -9.08 -3.98
N ALA A 39 5.23 -8.96 -3.81
CA ALA A 39 6.17 -8.99 -4.93
C ALA A 39 6.27 -10.39 -5.58
N GLU A 40 6.04 -11.44 -4.79
CA GLU A 40 6.11 -12.83 -5.24
C GLU A 40 4.85 -13.24 -6.01
N LYS A 41 5.05 -13.75 -7.23
CA LYS A 41 3.95 -14.13 -8.16
C LYS A 41 2.94 -15.14 -7.57
N ARG A 42 3.39 -16.05 -6.71
CA ARG A 42 2.51 -17.06 -6.09
C ARG A 42 1.44 -16.47 -5.15
N TYR A 43 1.56 -15.19 -4.81
CA TYR A 43 0.63 -14.48 -3.94
C TYR A 43 -0.07 -13.31 -4.64
N VAL A 44 -0.07 -13.28 -5.99
CA VAL A 44 -0.65 -12.16 -6.77
C VAL A 44 -2.13 -11.93 -6.48
N ASP A 45 -2.88 -13.00 -6.19
CA ASP A 45 -4.32 -12.94 -5.92
C ASP A 45 -4.64 -12.79 -4.42
N LYS A 46 -3.62 -12.68 -3.55
CA LYS A 46 -3.82 -12.51 -2.11
C LYS A 46 -3.80 -11.04 -1.71
N SER A 47 -4.72 -10.64 -0.85
CA SER A 47 -4.69 -9.36 -0.13
C SER A 47 -3.50 -9.31 0.82
N VAL A 48 -2.85 -8.14 0.90
CA VAL A 48 -1.86 -7.86 1.95
C VAL A 48 -2.63 -7.39 3.18
N GLU A 49 -2.53 -8.16 4.26
CA GLU A 49 -3.26 -7.94 5.51
C GLU A 49 -2.31 -7.88 6.70
N ARG A 50 -2.75 -7.22 7.78
CA ARG A 50 -2.03 -7.23 9.06
C ARG A 50 -2.13 -8.63 9.68
N CYS A 51 -1.13 -8.99 10.50
CA CYS A 51 -1.19 -10.25 11.24
C CYS A 51 -2.26 -10.20 12.35
N ALA A 52 -2.75 -11.37 12.77
CA ALA A 52 -3.84 -11.48 13.76
C ALA A 52 -3.58 -10.68 15.05
N ASN A 53 -2.35 -10.74 15.59
CA ASN A 53 -1.99 -10.01 16.80
C ASN A 53 -2.11 -8.49 16.63
N ASP A 54 -1.74 -7.98 15.46
CA ASP A 54 -1.78 -6.55 15.18
C ASP A 54 -3.17 -6.08 14.75
N GLN A 55 -4.00 -6.96 14.17
CA GLN A 55 -5.43 -6.71 13.96
C GLN A 55 -6.16 -6.54 15.31
N VAL A 56 -5.86 -7.39 16.29
CA VAL A 56 -6.44 -7.29 17.65
C VAL A 56 -6.05 -5.96 18.32
N LYS A 57 -4.80 -5.51 18.16
CA LYS A 57 -4.32 -4.24 18.74
C LYS A 57 -4.93 -3.01 18.10
N ASP A 58 -5.29 -3.06 16.83
CA ASP A 58 -5.99 -1.96 16.14
C ASP A 58 -7.41 -1.73 16.70
N GLY A 59 -7.91 -2.71 17.46
CA GLY A 59 -9.30 -2.76 17.89
C GLY A 59 -10.16 -3.22 16.72
N GLU A 60 -10.83 -4.35 16.88
CA GLU A 60 -12.06 -4.62 16.16
C GLU A 60 -13.03 -3.46 16.40
N TYR A 61 -12.95 -2.40 15.59
CA TYR A 61 -14.04 -1.47 15.41
C TYR A 61 -15.09 -2.19 14.58
N HIS A 62 -16.06 -2.76 15.32
CA HIS A 62 -17.38 -3.24 14.92
C HIS A 62 -17.46 -4.66 14.32
N THR A 63 -17.74 -5.63 15.21
CA THR A 63 -19.09 -6.24 15.32
C THR A 63 -19.35 -6.73 16.74
#